data_AF-A0A7V9KXV4-F1
#
_entry.id   AF-A0A7V9KXV4-F1
#
_cell.length_a   1.000
_cell.length_b   1.000
_cell.length_c   1.000
_cell.angle_alpha   90.00
_cell.angle_beta   90.00
_cell.angle_gamma   90.00
#
_symmetry.space_group_name_H-M   'P 1'
#
loop_
_entity.id
_entity.type
_entity.pdbx_description
1 polymer ?
#
loop_
_entity_poly.entity_id
_entity_poly.type
_entity_poly.pdbx_seq_one_letter_code
_entity_poly.pdbx_strand_id
1 'polypeptide(L)' 'MPTVGNHMTRDLLTVAADATLGAAAKRMAARGVGAVVVLENERLSGI' A
#
# COMPACT_ATOMS: atom_id res chain seq x y z
N MET A 1 12.88 -20.32 -14.71
CA MET A 1 12.00 -19.18 -15.06
C MET A 1 11.80 -18.35 -13.80
N PRO A 2 11.94 -17.01 -13.84
CA PRO A 2 11.70 -16.17 -12.67
C PRO A 2 10.20 -16.18 -12.29
N THR A 3 9.90 -16.09 -11.00
CA THR A 3 8.53 -15.97 -10.48
C THR A 3 8.21 -14.52 -10.15
N VAL A 4 6.93 -14.18 -9.96
CA VAL A 4 6.52 -12.85 -9.46
C VAL A 4 7.24 -12.49 -8.15
N GLY A 5 7.48 -13.49 -7.29
CA GLY A 5 8.19 -13.30 -6.02
C GLY A 5 9.62 -12.79 -6.16
N ASN A 6 10.25 -12.96 -7.33
CA ASN A 6 11.59 -12.44 -7.61
C ASN A 6 11.60 -10.94 -7.95
N HIS A 7 10.44 -10.38 -8.30
CA HIS A 7 10.30 -9.00 -8.77
C HIS A 7 9.41 -8.12 -7.88
N MET A 8 8.63 -8.72 -6.98
CA MET A 8 7.72 -7.99 -6.10
C MET A 8 8.45 -7.16 -5.03
N THR A 9 7.94 -5.96 -4.76
CA THR A 9 8.36 -5.16 -3.59
C THR A 9 7.79 -5.79 -2.32
N ARG A 10 8.66 -6.05 -1.33
CA ARG A 10 8.26 -6.66 -0.04
C ARG A 10 7.82 -5.63 1.00
N ASP A 11 8.40 -4.43 0.93
CA ASP A 11 8.08 -3.32 1.82
C ASP A 11 6.97 -2.46 1.18
N LEU A 12 5.73 -2.86 1.41
CA LEU A 12 4.54 -2.20 0.86
C LEU A 12 4.10 -1.06 1.78
N LEU A 13 3.71 0.07 1.19
CA LEU A 13 2.99 1.10 1.92
C LEU A 13 1.56 0.61 2.15
N THR A 14 1.12 0.60 3.41
CA THR A 14 -0.24 0.23 3.80
C THR A 14 -0.92 1.33 4.60
N VAL A 15 -2.25 1.39 4.53
CA VAL A 15 -3.11 2.28 5.33
C VAL A 15 -4.32 1.51 5.86
N ALA A 16 -4.87 2.00 6.96
CA ALA A 16 -6.15 1.50 7.47
C ALA A 16 -7.31 1.95 6.58
N ALA A 17 -8.38 1.15 6.52
CA ALA A 17 -9.57 1.46 5.72
C ALA A 17 -10.31 2.74 6.14
N ASP A 18 -10.14 3.19 7.39
CA ASP A 18 -10.70 4.43 7.93
C ASP A 18 -9.77 5.64 7.80
N ALA A 19 -8.57 5.46 7.21
CA ALA A 19 -7.64 6.54 7.00
C ALA A 19 -8.21 7.60 6.05
N THR A 20 -8.05 8.88 6.39
CA THR A 20 -8.50 9.96 5.53
C THR A 20 -7.70 10.00 4.23
N LEU A 21 -8.35 10.44 3.15
CA LEU A 21 -7.72 10.60 1.84
C LEU A 21 -6.45 11.47 1.92
N GLY A 22 -6.49 12.57 2.67
CA GLY A 22 -5.34 13.46 2.84
C GLY A 22 -4.17 12.80 3.56
N ALA A 23 -4.44 11.96 4.57
CA ALA A 23 -3.40 11.21 5.26
C ALA A 23 -2.76 10.16 4.32
N ALA A 24 -3.57 9.44 3.54
CA ALA A 24 -3.09 8.48 2.55
C ALA A 24 -2.25 9.17 1.46
N ALA A 25 -2.74 10.27 0.88
CA ALA A 25 -2.04 11.05 -0.13
C ALA A 25 -0.70 11.60 0.38
N LYS A 26 -0.66 12.12 1.62
CA LYS A 26 0.58 12.59 2.24
C LYS A 26 1.61 11.48 2.39
N ARG A 27 1.18 10.28 2.79
CA ARG A 27 2.08 9.10 2.92
C ARG A 27 2.58 8.62 1.56
N MET A 28 1.70 8.55 0.56
CA MET A 28 2.07 8.20 -0.82
C MET A 28 3.11 9.18 -1.39
N ALA A 29 2.88 10.49 -1.23
CA ALA A 29 3.81 11.53 -1.67
C ALA A 29 5.15 11.44 -0.94
N ALA A 30 5.15 11.24 0.39
CA ALA A 30 6.36 11.11 1.18
C ALA A 30 7.19 9.86 0.80
N ARG A 31 6.53 8.77 0.40
CA ARG A 31 7.18 7.52 -0.04
C ARG A 31 7.52 7.52 -1.53
N GLY A 32 6.98 8.46 -2.31
CA GLY A 32 7.17 8.53 -3.76
C GLY A 32 6.46 7.41 -4.53
N VAL A 33 5.30 6.96 -4.05
CA VAL A 33 4.53 5.86 -4.67
C VAL A 33 3.16 6.35 -5.16
N GLY A 34 2.66 5.77 -6.24
CA GLY A 34 1.37 6.14 -6.85
C GLY A 34 0.16 5.35 -6.33
N ALA A 35 0.37 4.35 -5.48
CA ALA A 35 -0.68 3.51 -4.92
C ALA A 35 -0.31 3.08 -3.49
N VAL A 36 -1.32 2.69 -2.72
CA VAL A 36 -1.19 2.23 -1.34
C VAL A 36 -2.12 1.03 -1.13
N VAL A 37 -1.74 0.10 -0.27
CA VAL A 37 -2.60 -1.05 0.03
C VAL A 37 -3.50 -0.71 1.22
N VAL A 38 -4.80 -0.90 1.07
CA VAL A 38 -5.77 -0.68 2.14
C VAL A 38 -6.00 -1.98 2.91
N LEU A 39 -5.76 -1.95 4.22
CA LEU A 39 -5.99 -3.08 5.12
C LEU A 39 -7.12 -2.80 6.11
N GLU A 40 -7.94 -3.81 6.34
CA GLU A 40 -8.96 -3.83 7.38
C GLU A 40 -8.81 -5.12 8.18
N ASN A 41 -8.55 -5.02 9.49
CA ASN A 41 -8.33 -6.18 10.37
C ASN A 41 -7.30 -7.18 9.79
N GLU A 42 -6.16 -6.64 9.31
CA GLU A 42 -5.08 -7.40 8.65
C GLU A 42 -5.45 -8.09 7.32
N ARG A 43 -6.64 -7.82 6.78
CA ARG A 43 -7.08 -8.33 5.48
C ARG A 43 -6.99 -7.24 4.42
N LEU A 44 -6.60 -7.63 3.22
CA LEU A 44 -6.64 -6.76 2.05
C LEU A 44 -8.08 -6.35 1.76
N SER A 45 -8.34 -5.04 1.79
CA SER A 45 -9.66 -4.46 1.52
C SER A 45 -9.67 -3.71 0.18
N GLY A 46 -8.54 -3.15 -0.27
CA GLY A 46 -8.47 -2.45 -1.55
C GLY A 46 -7.10 -1.83 -1.89
N ILE A 47 -7.11 -0.96 -2.91
CA ILE A 47 -5.98 -0.14 -3.39
C ILE A 47 -6.37 1.34 -3.51
#